data_AF-A0A944GH02-F1
#
_entry.id   AF-A0A944GH02-F1
#
_cell.length_a   1.000
_cell.length_b   1.000
_cell.length_c   1.000
_cell.angle_alpha   90.00
_cell.angle_beta   90.00
_cell.angle_gamma   90.00
#
_symmetry.space_group_name_H-M   'P 1'
#
loop_
_entity.id
_entity.type
_entity.pdbx_description
1 polymer ?
#
loop_
_entity_poly.entity_id
_entity_poly.type
_entity_poly.pdbx_seq_one_letter_code
_entity_poly.pdbx_strand_id
1 'polypeptide(L)'
;MRKSDNLESMLKMYGRSVYITSEKLNSEIFNALVQPLRYKNKMYVAGTNTEIGLAEENYYLYIGPGNKDLRKMGASVTLHTADGKSYEVQKSEKIYNGENVWYIWAVIKEKVGAEI
;
A
#
# COMPACT_ATOMS: atom_id res chain seq x y z
N MET A 1 15.43 -26.13 13.95
CA MET A 1 14.56 -25.38 13.03
C MET A 1 15.14 -23.96 12.91
N ARG A 2 15.76 -23.59 11.79
CA ARG A 2 16.24 -22.21 11.58
C ARG A 2 15.05 -21.28 11.83
N LYS A 3 15.19 -20.25 12.66
CA LYS A 3 14.20 -19.16 12.75
C LYS A 3 13.95 -18.72 11.32
N SER A 4 12.80 -19.05 10.74
CA SER A 4 12.39 -18.50 9.47
C SER A 4 12.45 -17.00 9.64
N ASP A 5 13.23 -16.30 8.82
CA ASP A 5 13.32 -14.86 8.88
C ASP A 5 11.90 -14.30 8.89
N ASN A 6 11.49 -13.78 10.05
CA ASN A 6 10.13 -13.31 10.26
C ASN A 6 9.93 -12.12 9.32
N LEU A 7 8.85 -12.10 8.54
CA LEU A 7 8.56 -11.04 7.58
C LEU A 7 8.67 -9.65 8.22
N GLU A 8 8.28 -9.49 9.48
CA GLU A 8 8.45 -8.23 10.21
C GLU A 8 9.90 -7.76 10.27
N SER A 9 10.85 -8.69 10.43
CA SER A 9 12.29 -8.38 10.40
C SER A 9 12.75 -7.96 9.00
N MET A 10 12.22 -8.59 7.94
CA MET A 10 12.48 -8.17 6.57
C MET A 10 11.90 -6.79 6.27
N LEU A 11 10.66 -6.52 6.71
CA LEU A 11 10.04 -5.21 6.57
C LEU A 11 10.83 -4.14 7.35
N LYS A 12 11.28 -4.44 8.56
CA LYS A 12 12.12 -3.50 9.33
C LYS A 12 13.44 -3.18 8.63
N MET A 13 14.05 -4.16 7.96
CA MET A 13 15.35 -4.00 7.31
C MET A 13 15.26 -3.34 5.93
N TYR A 14 14.23 -3.69 5.14
CA TYR A 14 14.14 -3.32 3.72
C TYR A 14 12.90 -2.48 3.37
N GLY A 15 11.91 -2.43 4.27
CA GLY A 15 10.72 -1.63 4.12
C GLY A 15 10.97 -0.17 4.46
N ARG A 16 10.22 0.71 3.81
CA ARG A 16 10.24 2.15 4.09
C ARG A 16 9.30 2.49 5.25
N SER A 17 9.60 3.58 5.94
CA SER A 17 8.73 4.11 7.00
C SER A 17 7.42 4.64 6.40
N VAL A 18 6.32 4.18 6.96
CA VAL A 18 4.95 4.55 6.59
C VAL A 18 4.09 4.75 7.84
N TYR A 19 3.01 5.49 7.70
CA TYR A 19 1.93 5.54 8.68
C TYR A 19 0.60 5.63 7.96
N ILE A 20 -0.46 5.24 8.66
CA ILE A 20 -1.81 5.19 8.12
C ILE A 20 -2.67 6.20 8.85
N THR A 21 -3.48 6.94 8.10
CA THR A 21 -4.51 7.82 8.65
C THR A 21 -5.88 7.42 8.09
N SER A 22 -6.89 7.43 8.94
CA SER A 22 -8.30 7.39 8.58
C SER A 22 -9.07 8.39 9.43
N GLU A 23 -10.37 8.53 9.20
CA GLU A 23 -11.24 9.43 9.99
C GLU A 23 -11.19 9.18 11.51
N LYS A 24 -10.87 7.95 11.92
CA LYS A 24 -10.96 7.52 13.32
C LYS A 24 -9.61 7.18 13.95
N LEU A 25 -8.55 7.09 13.16
CA LEU A 25 -7.29 6.52 13.61
C LEU A 25 -6.10 7.09 12.84
N ASN A 26 -5.07 7.46 13.59
CA ASN A 26 -3.71 7.62 13.09
C ASN A 26 -2.87 6.51 13.69
N SER A 27 -2.24 5.69 12.84
CA SER A 27 -1.34 4.65 13.32
C SER A 27 -0.02 5.24 13.78
N GLU A 28 0.71 4.48 14.57
CA GLU A 28 2.15 4.68 14.73
C GLU A 28 2.88 4.50 13.39
N ILE A 29 4.13 4.98 13.33
CA ILE A 29 5.02 4.73 12.19
C ILE A 29 5.49 3.27 12.23
N PHE A 30 5.46 2.59 11.09
CA PHE A 30 5.97 1.24 10.91
C PHE A 30 6.62 1.09 9.53
N ASN A 31 7.20 -0.08 9.25
CA ASN A 31 7.84 -0.35 7.96
C ASN A 31 6.95 -1.21 7.05
N ALA A 32 6.87 -0.82 5.78
CA ALA A 32 6.20 -1.58 4.74
C ALA A 32 6.96 -1.48 3.41
N LEU A 33 6.74 -2.42 2.50
CA LEU A 33 7.18 -2.27 1.12
C LEU A 33 6.11 -1.50 0.35
N VAL A 34 6.53 -0.45 -0.34
CA VAL A 34 5.72 0.28 -1.32
C VAL A 34 6.53 0.33 -2.60
N GLN A 35 6.03 -0.31 -3.64
CA GLN A 35 6.74 -0.39 -4.91
C GLN A 35 5.78 -0.15 -6.07
N PRO A 36 6.23 0.45 -7.18
CA PRO A 36 5.41 0.59 -8.38
C PRO A 36 4.85 -0.77 -8.79
N LEU A 37 3.55 -0.83 -9.10
CA LEU A 37 2.95 -2.07 -9.57
C LEU A 37 3.46 -2.36 -10.99
N ARG A 38 4.43 -3.27 -11.12
CA ARG A 38 5.03 -3.58 -12.43
C ARG A 38 4.06 -4.36 -13.30
N TYR A 39 3.85 -3.82 -14.50
CA TYR A 39 2.83 -4.24 -15.44
C TYR A 39 3.21 -5.55 -16.16
N LYS A 40 2.34 -6.57 -16.10
CA LYS A 40 2.57 -7.84 -16.86
C LYS A 40 1.51 -8.14 -17.93
N ASN A 41 0.34 -7.49 -17.91
CA ASN A 41 -0.78 -7.77 -18.82
C ASN A 41 -1.26 -6.49 -19.54
N LYS A 42 -1.08 -6.43 -20.87
CA LYS A 42 -1.43 -5.34 -21.82
C LYS A 42 -2.92 -4.92 -21.89
N MET A 43 -3.76 -5.22 -20.91
CA MET A 43 -5.22 -5.02 -20.99
C MET A 43 -5.77 -3.80 -20.25
N TYR A 44 -4.98 -3.12 -19.41
CA TYR A 44 -5.39 -1.89 -18.70
C TYR A 44 -4.65 -0.64 -19.22
N VAL A 45 -4.05 -0.68 -20.43
CA VAL A 45 -3.39 0.49 -21.07
C VAL A 45 -4.44 1.34 -21.77
N ALA A 46 -5.50 1.65 -21.04
CA ALA A 46 -6.19 2.89 -21.26
C ALA A 46 -5.98 3.63 -19.95
N GLY A 47 -4.86 4.39 -19.87
CA GLY A 47 -4.93 5.57 -19.03
C GLY A 47 -6.20 6.31 -19.44
N THR A 48 -6.94 6.83 -18.48
CA THR A 48 -8.18 7.53 -18.81
C THR A 48 -7.81 8.67 -19.72
N ASN A 49 -8.24 8.62 -20.98
CA ASN A 49 -8.17 9.78 -21.85
C ASN A 49 -9.13 10.79 -21.25
N THR A 50 -8.57 11.74 -20.52
CA THR A 50 -9.28 12.93 -20.08
C THR A 50 -9.29 13.93 -21.22
N GLU A 51 -10.20 14.91 -21.20
CA GLU A 51 -10.20 15.99 -22.23
C GLU A 51 -8.85 16.72 -22.34
N ILE A 52 -8.00 16.63 -21.31
CA ILE A 52 -6.67 17.26 -21.23
C ILE A 52 -5.49 16.30 -21.50
N GLY A 53 -5.71 15.00 -21.76
CA GLY A 53 -4.65 14.04 -22.12
C GLY A 53 -4.70 12.69 -21.38
N LEU A 54 -3.62 11.91 -21.50
CA LEU A 54 -3.45 10.59 -20.87
C LEU A 54 -3.18 10.77 -19.36
N ALA A 55 -4.14 10.38 -18.52
CA ALA A 55 -3.90 10.28 -17.08
C ALA A 55 -3.18 8.96 -16.78
N GLU A 56 -1.89 9.04 -16.40
CA GLU A 56 -1.18 7.89 -15.84
C GLU A 56 -1.71 7.59 -14.44
N GLU A 57 -2.42 6.48 -14.28
CA GLU A 57 -2.85 6.05 -12.95
C GLU A 57 -1.68 5.40 -12.20
N ASN A 58 -1.06 6.16 -11.32
CA ASN A 58 0.09 5.74 -10.53
C ASN A 58 -0.32 4.75 -9.41
N TYR A 59 -0.49 3.48 -9.77
CA TYR A 59 -0.76 2.37 -8.84
C TYR A 59 0.52 1.74 -8.31
N TYR A 60 0.48 1.40 -7.02
CA TYR A 60 1.58 0.78 -6.30
C TYR A 60 1.10 -0.45 -5.55
N LEU A 61 2.04 -1.37 -5.32
CA LEU A 61 1.87 -2.51 -4.46
C LEU A 61 2.36 -2.17 -3.05
N TYR A 62 1.49 -2.41 -2.06
CA TYR A 62 1.80 -2.40 -0.65
C TYR A 62 1.92 -3.82 -0.09
N ILE A 63 2.97 -4.07 0.69
CA ILE A 63 3.13 -5.24 1.55
C ILE A 63 3.49 -4.75 2.94
N GLY A 64 2.61 -4.97 3.91
CA GLY A 64 2.85 -4.58 5.29
C GLY A 64 2.44 -5.64 6.32
N PRO A 65 2.68 -5.37 7.61
CA PRO A 65 2.51 -6.35 8.68
C PRO A 65 1.08 -6.90 8.75
N GLY A 66 0.93 -8.20 9.05
CA GLY A 66 -0.37 -8.88 9.11
C GLY A 66 -1.34 -8.32 10.15
N ASN A 67 -0.82 -7.63 11.18
CA ASN A 67 -1.61 -6.97 12.22
C ASN A 67 -2.12 -5.56 11.83
N LYS A 68 -1.73 -5.02 10.67
CA LYS A 68 -2.16 -3.71 10.16
C LYS A 68 -3.29 -3.85 9.13
N ASP A 69 -4.44 -4.35 9.58
CA ASP A 69 -5.62 -4.61 8.75
C ASP A 69 -6.26 -3.31 8.23
N LEU A 70 -5.91 -2.93 7.00
CA LEU A 70 -6.40 -1.73 6.33
C LEU A 70 -7.94 -1.69 6.19
N ARG A 71 -8.61 -2.85 6.08
CA ARG A 71 -10.07 -2.91 5.89
C ARG A 71 -10.84 -2.51 7.15
N LYS A 72 -10.23 -2.69 8.32
CA LYS A 72 -10.85 -2.34 9.61
C LYS A 72 -10.74 -0.86 9.95
N MET A 73 -9.99 -0.09 9.17
CA MET A 73 -9.64 1.30 9.50
C MET A 73 -10.66 2.34 9.00
N GLY A 74 -11.66 1.94 8.21
CA GLY A 74 -12.75 2.83 7.73
C GLY A 74 -12.87 2.88 6.21
N ALA A 75 -13.77 3.71 5.70
CA ALA A 75 -14.07 3.82 4.26
C ALA A 75 -12.96 4.52 3.47
N SER A 76 -12.27 5.50 4.06
CA SER A 76 -11.11 6.16 3.45
C SER A 76 -9.88 5.96 4.31
N VAL A 77 -8.92 5.20 3.78
CA VAL A 77 -7.64 4.92 4.43
C VAL A 77 -6.55 5.49 3.54
N THR A 78 -5.75 6.39 4.10
CA THR A 78 -4.61 6.99 3.42
C THR A 78 -3.33 6.47 4.03
N LEU A 79 -2.47 5.90 3.19
CA LEU A 79 -1.11 5.52 3.56
C LEU A 79 -0.16 6.66 3.20
N HIS A 80 0.64 7.08 4.16
CA HIS A 80 1.64 8.13 3.99
C HIS A 80 3.01 7.52 4.08
N THR A 81 3.94 8.05 3.29
CA THR A 81 5.32 7.58 3.29
C THR A 81 6.29 8.72 3.58
N ALA A 82 7.48 8.38 4.07
CA ALA A 82 8.44 9.37 4.56
C ALA A 82 8.92 10.42 3.53
N ASP A 83 8.78 10.18 2.23
CA ASP A 83 9.10 11.15 1.16
C ASP A 83 7.95 12.15 0.88
N GLY A 84 6.91 12.17 1.73
CA GLY A 84 5.77 13.08 1.60
C GLY A 84 4.66 12.57 0.68
N LYS A 85 4.82 11.41 0.03
CA LYS A 85 3.77 10.84 -0.82
C LYS A 85 2.65 10.22 0.00
N SER A 86 1.42 10.44 -0.48
CA SER A 86 0.19 9.90 0.08
C SER A 86 -0.49 8.98 -0.93
N TYR A 87 -1.10 7.90 -0.45
CA TYR A 87 -1.76 6.92 -1.29
C TYR A 87 -3.10 6.52 -0.70
N GLU A 88 -4.11 6.39 -1.55
CA GLU A 88 -5.40 5.82 -1.17
C GLU A 88 -5.40 4.31 -1.38
N VAL A 89 -5.91 3.56 -0.41
CA VAL A 89 -6.08 2.11 -0.52
C VAL A 89 -7.26 1.79 -1.45
N GLN A 90 -6.98 1.11 -2.55
CA GLN A 90 -7.97 0.73 -3.56
C GLN A 90 -8.50 -0.69 -3.33
N LYS A 91 -7.58 -1.59 -2.96
CA LYS A 91 -7.87 -2.97 -2.58
C LYS A 91 -6.88 -3.39 -1.52
N SER A 92 -7.32 -4.17 -0.54
CA SER A 92 -6.43 -4.83 0.42
C SER A 92 -6.87 -6.27 0.63
N GLU A 93 -5.96 -7.19 0.93
CA GLU A 93 -6.19 -8.62 1.14
C GLU A 93 -5.28 -9.13 2.26
N LYS A 94 -5.81 -10.06 3.07
CA LYS A 94 -5.04 -10.79 4.07
C LYS A 94 -4.40 -12.00 3.41
N ILE A 95 -3.09 -12.12 3.56
CA ILE A 95 -2.34 -13.28 3.11
C ILE A 95 -1.99 -14.12 4.33
N TYR A 96 -2.29 -15.42 4.25
CA TYR A 96 -2.20 -16.34 5.38
C TYR A 96 -1.00 -17.28 5.26
N ASN A 97 -0.46 -17.69 6.41
CA ASN A 97 0.47 -18.80 6.54
C ASN A 97 -0.10 -19.76 7.58
N GLY A 98 -0.74 -20.85 7.12
CA GLY A 98 -1.65 -21.64 7.95
C GLY A 98 -2.83 -20.77 8.42
N GLU A 99 -3.14 -20.83 9.71
CA GLU A 99 -4.27 -20.09 10.32
C GLU A 99 -3.93 -18.64 10.70
N ASN A 100 -2.68 -18.21 10.52
CA ASN A 100 -2.23 -16.88 10.91
C ASN A 100 -2.17 -15.94 9.70
N VAL A 101 -2.63 -14.69 9.88
CA VAL A 101 -2.41 -13.63 8.89
C VAL A 101 -0.92 -13.29 8.88
N TRP A 102 -0.27 -13.59 7.77
CA TRP A 102 1.16 -13.35 7.60
C TRP A 102 1.41 -11.89 7.22
N TYR A 103 0.68 -11.37 6.23
CA TYR A 103 0.81 -9.98 5.80
C TYR A 103 -0.44 -9.44 5.14
N ILE A 104 -0.46 -8.12 5.01
CA ILE A 104 -1.49 -7.42 4.23
C ILE A 104 -0.89 -7.04 2.88
N TRP A 105 -1.53 -7.55 1.83
CA TRP A 105 -1.27 -7.17 0.45
C TRP A 105 -2.28 -6.09 0.06
N ALA A 106 -1.86 -5.02 -0.61
CA ALA A 106 -2.80 -4.02 -1.09
C ALA A 106 -2.37 -3.36 -2.39
N VAL A 107 -3.35 -2.95 -3.19
CA VAL A 107 -3.16 -1.99 -4.28
C VAL A 107 -3.50 -0.61 -3.73
N ILE A 108 -2.57 0.31 -3.88
CA ILE A 108 -2.72 1.70 -3.45
C ILE A 108 -2.53 2.63 -4.65
N LYS A 109 -3.27 3.73 -4.71
CA LYS A 109 -3.19 4.75 -5.77
C LYS A 109 -2.59 6.02 -5.19
N GLU A 110 -1.55 6.56 -5.81
CA GLU A 110 -0.94 7.81 -5.37
C GLU A 110 -1.95 8.97 -5.50
N LYS A 111 -2.08 9.75 -4.43
CA LYS A 111 -2.85 10.99 -4.45
C LYS A 111 -1.98 12.05 -5.13
N VAL A 112 -2.29 12.37 -6.38
CA VAL A 112 -1.71 13.54 -7.04
C VAL A 112 -2.36 14.76 -6.40
N GLY A 113 -1.56 15.65 -5.79
CA GLY A 113 -2.07 16.92 -5.29
C GLY A 113 -2.72 17.68 -6.45
N ALA A 114 -3.86 18.32 -6.22
CA ALA A 114 -4.30 19.35 -7.14
C ALA A 114 -3.18 20.39 -7.20
N GLU A 115 -2.59 20.58 -8.38
CA GLU A 115 -1.79 21.78 -8.62
C GLU A 115 -2.70 22.99 -8.33
N ILE A 116 -2.25 23.85 -7.43
CA ILE A 116 -2.94 25.06 -7.00
C ILE A 116 -2.88 26.09 -8.13
#